data_AF-A0A2G1NYK4-F1
#
_entry.id   AF-A0A2G1NYK4-F1
#
_cell.length_a   1.000
_cell.length_b   1.000
_cell.length_c   1.000
_cell.angle_alpha   90.00
_cell.angle_beta   90.00
_cell.angle_gamma   90.00
#
_symmetry.space_group_name_H-M   'P 1'
#
loop_
_entity.id
_entity.type
_entity.pdbx_description
1 polymer ?
#
loop_
_entity_poly.entity_id
_entity_poly.type
_entity_poly.pdbx_seq_one_letter_code
_entity_poly.pdbx_strand_id
1 'polypeptide(L)'
;MDASSTFVGVDLLGYYEKHVVPTFLINLTGTAGVMYPLKLAIFIPVIYLLYTFDEEVGRDDDQMIQNLINLIKLVILVLGLSPAVRNTLRMTIGV
;
A
#
# COMPACT_ATOMS: atom_id res chain seq x y z
N MET A 1 5.03 -6.30 -2.33
CA MET A 1 6.36 -6.42 -1.69
C MET A 1 6.58 -5.20 -0.83
N ASP A 2 7.17 -5.31 0.36
CA ASP A 2 7.29 -4.20 1.31
C ASP A 2 8.50 -3.32 1.00
N ALA A 3 8.41 -2.00 1.15
CA ALA A 3 9.48 -1.09 0.70
C ALA A 3 10.73 -1.25 1.58
N SER A 4 10.51 -1.52 2.86
CA SER A 4 11.53 -1.92 3.82
C SER A 4 12.21 -3.23 3.45
N SER A 5 11.43 -4.25 3.04
CA SER A 5 11.99 -5.54 2.62
C SER A 5 12.79 -5.45 1.32
N THR A 6 12.37 -4.59 0.38
CA THR A 6 13.13 -4.31 -0.84
C THR A 6 14.42 -3.55 -0.51
N PHE A 7 14.36 -2.54 0.37
CA PHE A 7 15.54 -1.79 0.77
C PHE A 7 16.61 -2.69 1.40
N VAL A 8 16.21 -3.52 2.36
CA VAL A 8 17.12 -4.47 3.00
C VAL A 8 17.57 -5.56 2.01
N GLY A 9 16.70 -6.04 1.13
CA GLY A 9 17.05 -7.06 0.14
C GLY A 9 18.07 -6.57 -0.89
N VAL A 10 17.87 -5.38 -1.46
CA VAL A 10 18.68 -4.84 -2.55
C VAL A 10 19.97 -4.20 -2.02
N ASP A 11 19.90 -3.31 -1.01
CA ASP A 11 21.08 -2.57 -0.54
C ASP A 11 21.96 -3.40 0.42
N LEU A 12 21.40 -4.34 1.19
CA LEU A 12 22.18 -5.12 2.20
C LEU A 12 22.44 -6.58 1.81
N LEU A 13 21.59 -7.20 0.98
CA LEU A 13 21.66 -8.64 0.67
C LEU A 13 21.94 -8.93 -0.82
N GLY A 14 22.08 -7.91 -1.67
CA GLY A 14 22.39 -8.07 -3.09
C GLY A 14 21.29 -8.74 -3.92
N TYR A 15 20.05 -8.74 -3.42
CA TYR A 15 18.91 -9.27 -4.18
C TYR A 15 18.51 -8.32 -5.31
N TYR A 16 18.11 -8.89 -6.43
CA TYR A 16 17.57 -8.12 -7.55
C TYR A 16 16.06 -7.98 -7.42
N GLU A 17 15.59 -6.73 -7.47
CA GLU A 17 14.18 -6.45 -7.54
C GLU A 17 13.60 -6.87 -8.90
N LYS A 18 12.47 -7.58 -8.87
CA LYS A 18 11.84 -8.18 -10.07
C LYS A 18 10.78 -7.28 -10.71
N HIS A 19 10.49 -6.10 -10.16
CA HIS A 19 9.43 -5.22 -10.64
C HIS A 19 10.02 -4.14 -11.54
N VAL A 20 9.53 -4.04 -12.79
CA VAL A 20 10.12 -3.17 -13.83
C VAL A 20 10.23 -1.70 -13.41
N VAL A 21 9.18 -1.17 -12.77
CA VAL A 21 9.13 0.25 -12.36
C VAL A 21 10.10 0.54 -11.19
N PRO A 22 10.08 -0.22 -10.06
CA PRO A 22 11.10 -0.10 -9.02
C PRO A 22 12.52 -0.33 -9.52
N THR A 23 12.77 -1.39 -10.30
CA THR A 23 14.11 -1.72 -10.80
C THR A 23 14.67 -0.61 -11.69
N PHE A 24 13.84 0.04 -12.51
CA PHE A 24 14.26 1.20 -13.31
C PHE A 24 14.70 2.38 -12.42
N LEU A 25 13.89 2.70 -11.41
CA LEU A 25 14.16 3.80 -10.50
C LEU A 25 15.39 3.54 -9.62
N ILE A 26 15.57 2.32 -9.14
CA ILE A 26 16.73 1.91 -8.33
C ILE A 26 18.01 1.94 -9.15
N ASN A 27 17.99 1.50 -10.42
CA ASN A 27 19.14 1.63 -11.31
C ASN A 27 19.50 3.10 -11.61
N LEU A 28 18.51 4.00 -11.59
CA LEU A 28 18.72 5.42 -11.82
C LEU A 28 19.29 6.14 -10.58
N THR A 29 18.84 5.77 -9.38
CA THR A 29 19.23 6.46 -8.13
C THR A 29 20.28 5.72 -7.32
N GLY A 30 20.64 4.49 -7.71
CA GLY A 30 21.66 3.68 -7.05
C GLY A 30 21.29 3.16 -5.65
N THR A 31 20.03 3.34 -5.23
CA THR A 31 19.53 2.88 -3.92
C THR A 31 18.07 2.49 -4.01
N ALA A 32 17.69 1.47 -3.23
CA ALA A 32 16.31 1.07 -3.02
C ALA A 32 15.48 2.07 -2.18
N GLY A 33 16.09 3.15 -1.66
CA GLY A 33 15.39 4.19 -0.90
C GLY A 33 14.26 4.89 -1.67
N VAL A 34 14.34 4.93 -3.02
CA VAL A 34 13.30 5.51 -3.89
C VAL A 34 11.97 4.74 -3.84
N MET A 35 11.98 3.51 -3.32
CA MET A 35 10.75 2.74 -3.19
C MET A 35 9.76 3.32 -2.17
N TYR A 36 10.23 4.06 -1.16
CA TYR A 36 9.39 4.72 -0.17
C TYR A 36 8.54 5.85 -0.77
N PRO A 37 9.12 6.87 -1.45
CA PRO A 37 8.32 7.91 -2.08
C PRO A 37 7.45 7.38 -3.21
N LEU A 38 7.91 6.37 -3.98
CA LEU A 38 7.09 5.75 -5.03
C LEU A 38 5.80 5.15 -4.47
N LYS A 39 5.90 4.42 -3.34
CA LYS A 39 4.71 3.86 -2.69
C LYS A 39 3.79 4.93 -2.11
N LEU A 40 4.36 5.96 -1.48
CA LEU A 40 3.57 7.08 -0.98
C LEU A 40 2.82 7.80 -2.12
N ALA A 41 3.47 8.00 -3.26
CA ALA A 41 2.86 8.63 -4.43
C ALA A 41 1.66 7.85 -4.99
N ILE A 42 1.63 6.53 -4.83
CA ILE A 42 0.47 5.68 -5.19
C ILE A 42 -0.57 5.67 -4.07
N PHE A 43 -0.15 5.74 -2.82
CA PHE A 43 -1.03 5.68 -1.66
C PHE A 43 -1.86 6.95 -1.47
N ILE A 44 -1.27 8.12 -1.70
CA ILE A 44 -1.95 9.43 -1.61
C ILE A 44 -3.20 9.52 -2.50
N PRO A 45 -3.17 9.23 -3.81
CA PRO A 45 -4.36 9.31 -4.66
C PRO A 45 -5.43 8.28 -4.28
N VAL A 46 -5.03 7.11 -3.76
CA VAL A 46 -5.99 6.11 -3.27
C VAL A 46 -6.74 6.63 -2.03
N ILE A 47 -6.03 7.27 -1.09
CA ILE A 47 -6.66 7.92 0.07
C ILE A 47 -7.55 9.07 -0.39
N TYR A 48 -7.09 9.88 -1.33
CA TYR A 48 -7.86 11.01 -1.85
C TYR A 48 -9.17 10.56 -2.49
N LEU A 49 -9.14 9.52 -3.33
CA LEU A 49 -10.35 8.91 -3.89
C LEU A 49 -11.30 8.44 -2.80
N LEU A 50 -10.79 7.73 -1.79
CA LEU A 50 -11.60 7.27 -0.66
C LEU A 50 -12.28 8.43 0.08
N TYR A 51 -11.56 9.54 0.26
CA TYR A 51 -12.07 10.74 0.90
C TYR A 51 -13.15 11.42 0.04
N THR A 52 -12.91 11.61 -1.25
CA THR A 52 -13.89 12.24 -2.16
C THR A 52 -15.15 11.39 -2.30
N PHE A 53 -15.03 10.07 -2.41
CA PHE A 53 -16.19 9.16 -2.43
C PHE A 53 -17.01 9.24 -1.14
N ASP A 54 -16.35 9.40 0.00
CA ASP A 54 -17.05 9.56 1.27
C ASP A 54 -17.78 10.91 1.37
N GLU A 55 -17.15 11.98 0.87
CA GLU A 55 -17.72 13.32 0.87
C GLU A 55 -18.89 13.45 -0.10
N GLU A 56 -18.82 12.87 -1.30
CA GLU A 56 -19.91 12.91 -2.28
C GLU A 56 -21.14 12.17 -1.78
N VAL A 57 -20.97 10.96 -1.24
CA VAL A 57 -22.11 10.13 -0.83
C VAL A 57 -22.59 10.46 0.59
N GLY A 58 -21.74 11.05 1.44
CA GLY A 58 -22.10 11.64 2.73
C GLY A 58 -23.20 12.71 2.66
N ARG A 59 -23.48 13.26 1.46
CA ARG A 59 -24.46 14.31 1.22
C ARG A 59 -25.86 13.78 0.90
N ASP A 60 -25.96 12.53 0.49
CA ASP A 60 -27.24 11.86 0.31
C ASP A 60 -27.65 11.28 1.67
N ASP A 61 -28.67 11.87 2.32
CA ASP A 61 -29.24 11.47 3.62
C ASP A 61 -29.91 10.06 3.60
N ASP A 62 -29.51 9.19 2.66
CA ASP A 62 -29.98 7.82 2.57
C ASP A 62 -29.16 6.91 3.49
N GLN A 63 -29.75 6.61 4.65
CA GLN A 63 -29.18 5.74 5.68
C GLN A 63 -28.74 4.36 5.13
N MET A 64 -29.41 3.84 4.08
CA MET A 64 -29.07 2.55 3.50
C MET A 64 -27.75 2.62 2.74
N ILE A 65 -27.51 3.72 2.01
CA ILE A 65 -26.29 3.96 1.25
C ILE A 65 -25.10 4.18 2.19
N GLN A 66 -25.30 4.91 3.29
CA GLN A 66 -24.25 5.11 4.32
C GLN A 66 -23.78 3.80 4.94
N ASN A 67 -24.71 2.88 5.24
CA ASN A 67 -24.37 1.57 5.79
C ASN A 67 -23.56 0.73 4.79
N LEU A 68 -23.89 0.80 3.50
CA LEU A 68 -23.14 0.11 2.44
C LEU A 68 -21.72 0.66 2.30
N ILE A 69 -21.55 1.99 2.39
CA ILE A 69 -20.22 2.61 2.34
C ILE A 69 -19.37 2.21 3.54
N ASN A 70 -19.93 2.22 4.74
CA ASN A 70 -19.21 1.76 5.92
C ASN A 70 -18.77 0.30 5.81
N LEU A 71 -19.59 -0.56 5.19
CA LEU A 71 -19.19 -1.93 4.86
C LEU A 71 -18.04 -1.96 3.85
N ILE A 72 -18.09 -1.16 2.79
CA ILE A 72 -17.02 -1.07 1.79
C ILE A 72 -15.71 -0.55 2.41
N LYS A 73 -15.78 0.47 3.27
CA LYS A 73 -14.62 0.98 4.03
C LYS A 73 -14.02 -0.11 4.91
N LEU A 74 -14.86 -0.88 5.61
CA LEU A 74 -14.42 -2.02 6.41
C LEU A 74 -13.73 -3.08 5.54
N VAL A 75 -14.29 -3.40 4.37
CA VAL A 75 -13.69 -4.35 3.43
C VAL A 75 -12.34 -3.85 2.93
N ILE A 76 -12.23 -2.58 2.51
CA ILE A 76 -10.95 -2.00 2.06
C ILE A 76 -9.91 -2.02 3.19
N LEU A 77 -10.32 -1.69 4.42
CA LEU A 77 -9.46 -1.73 5.60
C LEU A 77 -8.96 -3.15 5.87
N VAL A 78 -9.84 -4.15 5.86
CA VAL A 78 -9.48 -5.56 6.04
C VAL A 78 -8.57 -6.05 4.92
N LEU A 79 -8.85 -5.71 3.66
CA LEU A 79 -8.03 -6.10 2.51
C LEU A 79 -6.65 -5.44 2.51
N GLY A 80 -6.52 -4.21 3.00
CA GLY A 80 -5.23 -3.53 3.14
C GLY A 80 -4.41 -4.06 4.32
N LEU A 81 -5.08 -4.36 5.44
CA LEU A 81 -4.44 -4.77 6.69
C LEU A 81 -4.09 -6.27 6.70
N SER A 82 -4.87 -7.11 6.02
CA SER A 82 -4.65 -8.57 5.95
C SER A 82 -3.27 -8.95 5.36
N PRO A 83 -2.82 -8.41 4.21
CA PRO A 83 -1.49 -8.66 3.68
C PRO A 83 -0.38 -8.20 4.62
N ALA A 84 -0.56 -7.04 5.28
CA ALA A 84 0.43 -6.49 6.21
C ALA A 84 0.59 -7.41 7.43
N VAL A 85 -0.51 -7.81 8.06
CA VAL A 85 -0.49 -8.74 9.19
C VAL A 85 0.10 -10.09 8.79
N ARG A 86 -0.29 -10.65 7.63
CA ARG A 86 0.28 -11.90 7.12
C ARG A 86 1.79 -11.80 6.91
N ASN A 87 2.26 -10.70 6.33
CA ASN A 87 3.68 -10.50 6.02
C ASN A 87 4.49 -10.30 7.31
N THR A 88 3.98 -9.52 8.26
CA THR A 88 4.61 -9.34 9.58
C THR A 88 4.66 -10.64 10.35
N LEU A 89 3.56 -11.40 10.44
CA LEU A 89 3.57 -12.71 11.08
C LEU A 89 4.59 -13.63 10.42
N ARG A 90 4.59 -13.72 9.09
CA ARG A 90 5.57 -14.53 8.36
C ARG A 90 7.02 -14.15 8.73
N MET A 91 7.34 -12.86 8.73
CA MET A 91 8.67 -12.37 9.10
C MET A 91 9.02 -12.65 10.57
N THR A 92 8.08 -12.48 11.50
CA THR A 92 8.29 -12.77 12.94
C THR A 92 8.46 -14.26 13.20
N ILE A 93 7.75 -15.12 12.45
CA ILE A 93 7.83 -16.58 12.57
C ILE A 93 9.02 -17.15 11.76
N GLY A 94 9.73 -16.32 10.98
CA GLY A 94 10.98 -16.67 10.30
C GLY A 94 10.82 -17.59 9.07
N VAL A 95 9.64 -17.61 8.45
CA VAL A 95 9.30 -18.40 7.25
C VAL A 95 9.11 -17.56 6.00
#